data_AF-A0A7Z2ZMX7-F1
#
_entry.id   AF-A0A7Z2ZMX7-F1
#
_cell.length_a   1.000
_cell.length_b   1.000
_cell.length_c   1.000
_cell.angle_alpha   90.00
_cell.angle_beta   90.00
_cell.angle_gamma   90.00
#
_symmetry.space_group_name_H-M   'P 1'
#
loop_
_entity.id
_entity.type
_entity.pdbx_description
1 polymer ?
#
loop_
_entity_poly.entity_id
_entity_poly.type
_entity_poly.pdbx_seq_one_letter_code
_entity_poly.pdbx_strand_id
1 'polypeptide(L)'
;MKESDALLRERPSVKYMFIYEHRSEYRLEKMCRVMEVSRSGYYKWLGRSESERERQHKEWTEQVKEVYDQNRQLYGSPKITERKHQKGITVSQRTVKRIMKKNGIRFVQDRQKIQGYNQL
;
A
#
# COMPACT_ATOMS: atom_id res chain seq x y z
N MET A 1 -0.71 3.26 -25.22
CA MET A 1 0.10 4.36 -24.69
C MET A 1 -0.65 5.18 -23.62
N LYS A 2 -1.41 4.56 -22.70
CA LYS A 2 -2.21 5.28 -21.67
C LYS A 2 -1.55 5.33 -20.28
N GLU A 3 -0.52 4.51 -20.05
CA GLU A 3 0.09 4.33 -18.72
C GLU A 3 1.28 5.27 -18.47
N SER A 4 2.02 5.63 -19.53
CA SER A 4 3.17 6.52 -19.48
C SER A 4 2.82 7.95 -19.07
N ASP A 5 1.66 8.45 -19.49
CA ASP A 5 1.24 9.83 -19.23
C ASP A 5 0.76 10.04 -17.78
N ALA A 6 0.27 8.98 -17.13
CA ALA A 6 -0.12 9.02 -15.73
C ALA A 6 1.11 9.20 -14.82
N LEU A 7 2.19 8.47 -15.10
CA LEU A 7 3.42 8.49 -14.30
C LEU A 7 4.14 9.85 -14.35
N LEU A 8 4.05 10.57 -15.47
CA LEU A 8 4.63 11.91 -15.61
C LEU A 8 3.94 12.96 -14.72
N ARG A 9 2.69 12.72 -14.30
CA ARG A 9 1.93 13.60 -13.40
C ARG A 9 2.10 13.24 -11.92
N GLU A 10 2.81 12.16 -11.62
CA GLU A 10 3.02 11.69 -10.26
C GLU A 10 4.05 12.51 -9.48
N ARG A 11 4.05 12.32 -8.16
CA ARG A 11 5.02 12.96 -7.26
C ARG A 11 6.45 12.52 -7.62
N PRO A 12 7.47 13.38 -7.42
CA PRO A 12 8.87 13.03 -7.73
C PRO A 12 9.34 11.70 -7.14
N SER A 13 8.87 11.32 -5.95
CA SER A 13 9.22 10.04 -5.32
C SER A 13 8.79 8.81 -6.13
N VAL A 14 7.65 8.86 -6.82
CA VAL A 14 7.16 7.76 -7.67
C VAL A 14 8.00 7.69 -8.94
N LYS A 15 8.31 8.86 -9.51
CA LYS A 15 9.21 8.98 -10.67
C LYS A 15 10.61 8.43 -10.35
N TYR A 16 11.16 8.77 -9.20
CA TYR A 16 12.46 8.24 -8.76
C TYR A 16 12.43 6.73 -8.51
N MET A 17 11.31 6.18 -8.00
CA MET A 17 11.14 4.72 -7.88
C MET A 17 11.19 4.05 -9.26
N PHE A 18 10.46 4.56 -10.24
CA PHE A 18 10.49 4.03 -11.61
C PHE A 18 11.91 4.08 -12.21
N ILE A 19 12.62 5.20 -12.03
CA ILE A 19 14.03 5.36 -12.45
C ILE A 19 14.92 4.33 -11.77
N TYR A 20 14.71 4.08 -10.47
CA TYR A 20 15.46 3.10 -9.72
C TYR A 20 15.22 1.68 -10.24
N GLU A 21 13.97 1.29 -10.49
CA GLU A 21 13.61 -0.04 -11.00
C GLU A 21 14.25 -0.34 -12.36
N HIS A 22 14.40 0.66 -13.23
CA HIS A 22 14.94 0.50 -14.59
C HIS A 22 16.40 0.97 -14.75
N ARG A 23 17.12 1.19 -13.63
CA ARG A 23 18.48 1.75 -13.62
C ARG A 23 19.54 0.90 -14.34
N SER A 24 19.28 -0.39 -14.53
CA SER A 24 20.14 -1.31 -15.28
C SER A 24 19.89 -1.30 -16.78
N GLU A 25 18.73 -0.82 -17.22
CA GLU A 25 18.31 -0.86 -18.63
C GLU A 25 18.56 0.46 -19.35
N TYR A 26 18.46 1.58 -18.62
CA TYR A 26 18.57 2.91 -19.20
C TYR A 26 19.54 3.80 -18.44
N ARG A 27 20.10 4.77 -19.15
CA ARG A 27 20.95 5.81 -18.54
C ARG A 27 20.13 6.72 -17.64
N LEU A 28 20.62 6.97 -16.43
CA LEU A 28 19.99 7.86 -15.44
C LEU A 28 19.68 9.24 -16.03
N GLU A 29 20.59 9.83 -16.81
CA GLU A 29 20.37 11.15 -17.42
C GLU A 29 19.15 11.18 -18.35
N LYS A 30 18.98 10.12 -19.15
CA LYS A 30 17.85 10.02 -20.09
C LYS A 30 16.55 9.88 -19.33
N MET A 31 16.51 9.01 -18.32
CA MET A 31 15.29 8.81 -17.54
C MET A 31 14.92 10.06 -16.73
N CYS A 32 15.87 10.73 -16.08
CA CYS A 32 15.60 11.99 -15.38
C CYS A 32 15.01 13.06 -16.31
N ARG A 33 15.53 13.17 -17.55
CA ARG A 33 15.02 14.10 -18.55
C ARG A 33 13.59 13.76 -18.98
N VAL A 34 13.32 12.49 -19.29
CA VAL A 34 11.98 12.03 -19.71
C VAL A 34 10.96 12.21 -18.59
N MET A 35 11.37 11.94 -17.34
CA MET A 35 10.50 12.04 -16.17
C MET A 35 10.37 13.47 -15.62
N GLU A 36 11.09 14.44 -16.18
CA GLU A 36 11.13 15.84 -15.72
C GLU A 36 11.52 15.98 -14.24
N VAL A 37 12.57 15.28 -13.82
CA VAL A 37 13.10 15.31 -12.46
C VAL A 37 14.62 15.49 -12.44
N SER A 38 15.17 15.97 -11.32
CA SER A 38 16.60 16.22 -11.20
C SER A 38 17.38 14.98 -10.73
N ARG A 39 18.63 14.84 -11.20
CA ARG A 39 19.57 13.81 -10.72
C ARG A 39 19.90 13.97 -9.24
N SER A 40 20.07 15.20 -8.77
CA SER A 40 20.34 15.48 -7.36
C SER A 40 19.15 15.08 -6.48
N GLY A 41 17.92 15.26 -6.97
CA GLY A 41 16.71 14.77 -6.30
C GLY A 41 16.64 13.24 -6.26
N TYR A 42 17.07 12.55 -7.32
CA TYR A 42 17.17 11.08 -7.33
C TYR A 42 18.12 10.56 -6.24
N TYR A 43 19.34 11.11 -6.13
CA TYR A 43 20.28 10.65 -5.10
C TYR A 43 19.82 11.00 -3.68
N LYS A 44 19.20 12.17 -3.48
CA LYS A 44 18.55 12.51 -2.19
C LYS A 44 17.44 11.52 -1.85
N TRP A 45 16.64 11.15 -2.84
CA TRP A 45 15.59 10.15 -2.66
C TRP A 45 16.17 8.76 -2.37
N LEU A 46 17.28 8.39 -3.01
CA LEU A 46 17.95 7.10 -2.79
C LEU A 46 18.52 6.97 -1.37
N GLY A 47 19.03 8.07 -0.80
CA GLY A 47 19.55 8.12 0.56
C GLY A 47 18.50 8.38 1.65
N ARG A 48 17.21 8.53 1.29
CA ARG A 48 16.15 8.80 2.28
C ARG A 48 15.83 7.54 3.07
N SER A 49 15.79 7.63 4.39
CA SER A 49 15.19 6.59 5.22
C SER A 49 13.68 6.58 5.07
N GLU A 50 13.07 5.45 5.38
CA GLU A 50 11.60 5.38 5.51
C GLU A 50 11.13 6.38 6.57
N SER A 51 10.11 7.17 6.24
CA SER A 51 9.50 8.06 7.22
C SER A 51 8.67 7.28 8.25
N GLU A 52 8.55 7.79 9.47
CA GLU A 52 7.71 7.18 10.51
C GLU A 52 6.29 6.86 10.02
N ARG A 53 5.74 7.77 9.21
CA ARG A 53 4.40 7.61 8.62
C ARG A 53 4.33 6.48 7.59
N GLU A 54 5.36 6.33 6.76
CA GLU A 54 5.44 5.22 5.80
C GLU A 54 5.56 3.89 6.54
N ARG A 55 6.42 3.83 7.56
CA ARG A 55 6.59 2.66 8.43
C ARG A 55 5.28 2.26 9.10
N GLN A 56 4.63 3.20 9.78
CA GLN A 56 3.34 2.96 10.45
C GLN A 56 2.25 2.51 9.45
N HIS A 57 2.24 3.07 8.24
CA HIS A 57 1.28 2.64 7.22
C HIS A 57 1.56 1.22 6.71
N LYS A 58 2.83 0.82 6.58
CA LYS A 58 3.20 -0.57 6.26
C LYS A 58 2.76 -1.53 7.36
N GLU A 59 3.07 -1.21 8.61
CA GLU A 59 2.67 -2.00 9.77
C GLU A 59 1.13 -2.15 9.85
N TRP A 60 0.40 -1.06 9.65
CA TRP A 60 -1.06 -1.15 9.59
C TRP A 60 -1.56 -2.01 8.45
N THR A 61 -0.88 -2.01 7.31
CA THR A 61 -1.24 -2.82 6.14
C THR A 61 -1.06 -4.30 6.43
N GLU A 62 0.06 -4.68 7.05
CA GLU A 62 0.34 -6.05 7.46
C GLU A 62 -0.68 -6.56 8.47
N GLN A 63 -0.96 -5.79 9.53
CA GLN A 63 -1.96 -6.15 10.53
C GLN A 63 -3.38 -6.26 9.95
N VAL A 64 -3.74 -5.43 8.95
CA VAL A 64 -5.04 -5.55 8.26
C VAL A 64 -5.13 -6.86 7.48
N LYS A 65 -4.05 -7.27 6.81
CA LYS A 65 -3.97 -8.57 6.11
C LYS A 65 -4.08 -9.73 7.09
N GLU A 66 -3.31 -9.68 8.17
CA GLU A 66 -3.32 -10.70 9.22
C GLU A 66 -4.73 -10.91 9.81
N VAL A 67 -5.41 -9.83 10.21
CA VAL A 67 -6.78 -9.92 10.74
C VAL A 67 -7.75 -10.43 9.67
N TYR A 68 -7.60 -10.01 8.42
CA TYR A 68 -8.46 -10.48 7.33
C TYR A 68 -8.32 -11.99 7.09
N ASP A 69 -7.09 -12.50 7.06
CA ASP A 69 -6.80 -13.92 6.82
C ASP A 69 -7.21 -14.79 8.02
N GLN A 70 -6.94 -14.34 9.26
CA GLN A 70 -7.36 -15.02 10.49
C GLN A 70 -8.89 -15.20 10.58
N ASN A 71 -9.66 -14.28 9.98
CA ASN A 71 -11.12 -14.30 10.03
C ASN A 71 -11.74 -14.82 8.73
N ARG A 72 -11.03 -15.73 8.03
CA ARG A 72 -11.49 -16.41 6.80
C ARG A 72 -11.98 -15.45 5.73
N GLN A 73 -11.43 -14.23 5.71
CA GLN A 73 -11.77 -13.18 4.75
C GLN A 73 -13.21 -12.65 4.88
N LEU A 74 -13.91 -12.97 5.98
CA LEU A 74 -15.29 -12.56 6.23
C LEU A 74 -15.39 -11.11 6.73
N TYR A 75 -14.28 -10.55 7.23
CA TYR A 75 -14.28 -9.26 7.89
C TYR A 75 -14.06 -8.11 6.90
N GLY A 76 -15.02 -7.19 6.88
CA GLY A 76 -14.89 -5.89 6.23
C GLY A 76 -14.17 -4.85 7.11
N SER A 77 -14.00 -3.64 6.58
CA SER A 77 -13.33 -2.55 7.30
C SER A 77 -13.90 -2.25 8.70
N PRO A 78 -15.22 -2.31 8.99
CA PRO A 78 -15.72 -2.09 10.35
C PRO A 78 -15.14 -3.12 11.35
N LYS A 79 -15.32 -4.42 11.10
CA LYS A 79 -14.88 -5.51 11.99
C LYS A 79 -13.36 -5.58 12.14
N ILE A 80 -12.61 -5.33 11.05
CA ILE A 80 -11.15 -5.26 11.12
C ILE A 80 -10.72 -4.11 12.05
N THR A 81 -11.38 -2.95 11.95
CA THR A 81 -11.03 -1.78 12.78
C THR A 81 -11.26 -2.08 14.26
N GLU A 82 -12.43 -2.65 14.60
CA GLU A 82 -12.77 -3.07 15.96
C GLU A 82 -11.75 -4.07 16.52
N ARG A 83 -11.37 -5.09 15.73
CA ARG A 83 -10.37 -6.09 16.15
C ARG A 83 -8.99 -5.46 16.40
N LYS A 84 -8.62 -4.42 15.64
CA LYS A 84 -7.37 -3.67 15.87
C LYS A 84 -7.45 -2.81 17.13
N HIS A 85 -8.58 -2.16 17.39
CA HIS A 85 -8.79 -1.39 18.62
C HIS A 85 -8.72 -2.29 19.87
N GLN A 86 -9.26 -3.51 19.81
CA GLN A 86 -9.12 -4.52 20.87
C GLN A 86 -7.66 -4.92 21.14
N LYS A 87 -6.78 -4.85 20.12
CA LYS A 87 -5.33 -5.06 20.25
C LYS A 87 -4.56 -3.78 20.64
N GLY A 88 -5.25 -2.71 21.02
CA GLY A 88 -4.64 -1.43 21.43
C GLY A 88 -4.14 -0.55 20.27
N ILE A 89 -4.47 -0.88 19.02
CA ILE A 89 -3.98 -0.15 17.85
C ILE A 89 -5.01 0.88 17.39
N THR A 90 -4.71 2.16 17.58
CA THR A 90 -5.58 3.27 17.15
C THR A 90 -5.42 3.55 15.65
N VAL A 91 -6.35 3.05 14.84
CA VAL A 91 -6.44 3.34 13.41
C VAL A 91 -7.87 3.69 13.01
N SER A 92 -8.06 4.66 12.12
CA SER A 92 -9.38 5.02 11.64
C SER A 92 -9.93 3.96 10.67
N GLN A 93 -11.24 3.73 10.70
CA GLN A 93 -11.92 2.85 9.75
C GLN A 93 -11.71 3.29 8.29
N ARG A 94 -11.62 4.61 8.05
CA ARG A 94 -11.34 5.17 6.72
C ARG A 94 -9.95 4.77 6.21
N THR A 95 -8.96 4.73 7.10
CA THR A 95 -7.61 4.23 6.80
C THR A 95 -7.65 2.75 6.45
N VAL A 96 -8.32 1.93 7.27
CA VAL A 96 -8.49 0.48 7.02
C VAL A 96 -9.16 0.23 5.67
N LYS A 97 -10.27 0.94 5.36
CA LYS A 97 -10.95 0.84 4.07
C LYS A 97 -10.04 1.19 2.90
N ARG A 98 -9.19 2.21 3.04
CA ARG A 98 -8.22 2.61 2.00
C ARG A 98 -7.14 1.53 1.81
N ILE A 99 -6.62 0.98 2.90
CA ILE A 99 -5.66 -0.13 2.87
C ILE A 99 -6.27 -1.33 2.15
N MET A 100 -7.50 -1.72 2.52
CA MET A 100 -8.20 -2.84 1.88
C MET A 100 -8.35 -2.62 0.38
N LYS A 101 -8.85 -1.44 -0.04
CA LYS A 101 -9.02 -1.10 -1.46
C LYS A 101 -7.69 -1.15 -2.22
N LYS A 102 -6.61 -0.58 -1.68
CA LYS A 102 -5.28 -0.55 -2.31
C LYS A 102 -4.67 -1.95 -2.47
N ASN A 103 -4.98 -2.87 -1.57
CA ASN A 103 -4.43 -4.23 -1.57
C ASN A 103 -5.39 -5.27 -2.19
N GLY A 104 -6.49 -4.85 -2.82
CA GLY A 104 -7.47 -5.77 -3.40
C GLY A 104 -8.25 -6.62 -2.38
N ILE A 105 -8.15 -6.29 -1.09
CA ILE A 105 -8.82 -7.02 -0.01
C ILE A 105 -10.32 -6.72 -0.06
N ARG A 106 -11.14 -7.76 -0.23
CA ARG A 106 -12.60 -7.67 -0.27
C ARG A 106 -13.18 -8.69 0.68
N PHE A 107 -14.12 -8.27 1.52
CA PHE A 107 -14.81 -9.23 2.39
C PHE A 107 -15.63 -10.20 1.52
N VAL A 108 -15.61 -11.47 1.89
CA VAL A 108 -16.31 -12.53 1.17
C VAL A 108 -17.64 -12.78 1.87
N GLN A 109 -18.75 -12.68 1.13
CA GLN A 109 -20.08 -13.10 1.59
C GLN A 109 -20.37 -14.53 1.14
N ASP A 110 -19.59 -15.48 1.65
CA ASP A 110 -19.78 -16.90 1.35
C ASP A 110 -20.60 -17.53 2.48
N ARG A 111 -21.83 -17.94 2.16
CA ARG A 111 -22.75 -18.57 3.12
C ARG A 111 -22.15 -19.83 3.76
N GLN A 112 -21.35 -20.62 3.03
CA GLN A 112 -20.73 -21.82 3.58
C GLN A 112 -19.62 -21.47 4.57
N LYS A 113 -18.79 -20.48 4.26
CA LYS A 113 -17.78 -19.96 5.20
C LYS A 113 -18.39 -19.35 6.45
N ILE A 114 -19.53 -18.65 6.31
CA ILE A 114 -20.25 -18.05 7.44
C ILE A 114 -20.87 -19.14 8.33
N GLN A 115 -21.51 -20.15 7.74
CA GLN A 115 -22.09 -21.27 8.49
C GLN A 115 -21.04 -22.00 9.33
N GLY A 116 -19.88 -22.31 8.73
CA GLY A 116 -18.77 -22.96 9.44
C GLY A 116 -18.00 -22.04 10.42
N TYR A 117 -18.22 -20.73 10.39
CA TYR A 117 -17.68 -19.79 11.38
C TYR A 117 -18.57 -19.69 12.62
N ASN A 118 -19.90 -19.71 12.46
CA ASN A 118 -20.84 -19.62 13.57
C ASN A 118 -20.98 -20.93 14.40
N GLN A 119 -20.33 -22.01 13.97
CA GLN A 119 -20.30 -23.31 14.65
C GLN A 119 -19.06 -23.51 15.53
N LEU A 120 -18.17 -22.52 15.61
CA LEU A 120 -16.99 -22.45 16.49
C LEU A 120 -17.22 -21.43 17.61
#